data_AF-A0AAE1UJ58-F1
#
_entry.id   AF-A0AAE1UJ58-F1
#
_cell.length_a   1.000
_cell.length_b   1.000
_cell.length_c   1.000
_cell.angle_alpha   90.00
_cell.angle_beta   90.00
_cell.angle_gamma   90.00
#
_symmetry.space_group_name_H-M   'P 1'
#
loop_
_entity.id
_entity.type
_entity.pdbx_description
1 polymer ?
#
loop_
_entity_poly.entity_id
_entity_poly.type
_entity_poly.pdbx_seq_one_letter_code
_entity_poly.pdbx_strand_id
1 'polypeptide(L)'
;MRGLGFKDGEDLPFECRQCQRSQSHSQSSTIGQPESPTTGTASIHGQPESPAFLHEQPDSPTSDSACLDRSAPVLSDISSLNGSFAQPLVPEEPLIEDPIPHTSDTEPEEITWQVIKGATQRGGAHLINSAGFTYVKQKVTKTSTVWICSKRNKTLKCAARVHQRGQHFCPTETQHNHPSAPDALTSAKVRAQLKESLTSHQFTAGSALVTDAVHKHVTVGAPCPSLPTQSAMIRVANRRRQGIRPKHPTDLNFDLKMDAIPEDFLQADITVGPRRHLLYSSPHQLKLLAAAKTWYMDGTFRLVKAPFTQLYSIHAFIRSEHSTKQFPLAFIIMSGKKEADYKAVLKVLLDIIPEPSVSKVVLDFEAAVWKAVKQVLPHVIIQVDSKPHI
;
A
#
# COMPACT_ATOMS: atom_id res chain seq x y z
N MET A 1 50.42 15.91 35.08
CA MET A 1 49.90 15.42 36.37
C MET A 1 48.67 16.22 36.76
N ARG A 2 47.83 15.67 37.65
CA ARG A 2 46.50 16.17 38.12
C ARG A 2 45.35 15.91 37.16
N GLY A 3 44.74 14.74 37.32
CA GLY A 3 43.42 14.44 36.77
C GLY A 3 42.31 15.00 37.65
N LEU A 4 41.12 15.14 37.07
CA LEU A 4 39.87 15.41 37.79
C LEU A 4 39.03 14.14 37.68
N GLY A 5 38.74 13.53 38.83
CA GLY A 5 38.07 12.24 38.89
C GLY A 5 36.62 12.33 38.40
N PHE A 6 36.24 11.40 37.52
CA PHE A 6 34.84 10.99 37.44
C PHE A 6 34.44 10.46 38.82
N LYS A 7 33.34 11.00 39.36
CA LYS A 7 32.61 10.33 40.43
C LYS A 7 31.50 9.54 39.75
N ASP A 8 31.55 8.23 39.89
CA ASP A 8 30.45 7.36 39.49
C ASP A 8 29.22 7.75 40.31
N GLY A 9 28.16 8.15 39.60
CA GLY A 9 26.86 8.37 40.22
C GLY A 9 26.15 7.04 40.32
N GLU A 10 26.00 6.52 41.54
CA GLU A 10 25.19 5.33 41.80
C GLU A 10 23.75 5.60 41.35
N ASP A 11 23.26 4.80 40.38
CA ASP A 11 21.86 4.82 39.97
C ASP A 11 20.99 4.26 41.10
N LEU A 12 20.54 5.17 41.98
CA LEU A 12 19.54 4.86 43.00
C LEU A 12 18.26 4.34 42.32
N PRO A 13 17.71 3.19 42.75
CA PRO A 13 16.49 2.64 42.15
C PRO A 13 15.32 3.63 42.34
N PHE A 14 14.80 4.16 41.23
CA PHE A 14 13.71 5.12 41.26
C PHE A 14 12.36 4.41 41.52
N GLU A 15 11.95 4.37 42.78
CA GLU A 15 10.64 3.85 43.17
C GLU A 15 9.49 4.71 42.63
N CYS A 16 8.66 4.12 41.77
CA CYS A 16 7.43 4.75 41.30
C CYS A 16 6.38 4.75 42.43
N ARG A 17 6.17 5.90 43.09
CA ARG A 17 5.19 6.08 44.18
C ARG A 17 3.73 5.70 43.85
N GLN A 18 3.39 5.43 42.59
CA GLN A 18 2.06 4.92 42.21
C GLN A 18 1.95 3.39 42.30
N CYS A 19 3.06 2.64 42.26
CA CYS A 19 3.05 1.17 42.36
C CYS A 19 2.74 0.65 43.79
N GLN A 20 2.90 1.47 44.83
CA GLN A 20 2.61 1.10 46.22
C GLN A 20 1.17 1.38 46.68
N ARG A 21 0.34 2.07 45.87
CA ARG A 21 -1.02 2.48 46.29
C ARG A 21 -2.11 1.44 46.09
N SER A 22 -1.82 0.33 45.42
CA SER A 22 -2.78 -0.77 45.17
C SER A 22 -2.96 -1.74 46.35
N GLN A 23 -2.27 -1.54 47.49
CA GLN A 23 -2.31 -2.43 48.65
C GLN A 23 -2.70 -1.77 49.99
N SER A 24 -3.20 -0.52 50.00
CA SER A 24 -3.65 0.11 51.25
C SER A 24 -4.91 0.95 51.12
N HIS A 25 -5.76 0.84 52.16
CA HIS A 25 -7.01 1.57 52.44
C HIS A 25 -8.29 1.16 51.72
N SER A 26 -8.90 0.12 52.29
CA SER A 26 -10.33 0.17 52.65
C SER A 26 -10.61 1.24 53.73
N GLN A 27 -11.89 1.65 53.86
CA GLN A 27 -12.41 2.72 54.75
C GLN A 27 -12.03 4.14 54.26
N SER A 28 -12.89 5.18 54.27
CA SER A 28 -14.12 5.40 55.07
C SER A 28 -15.11 6.43 54.44
N SER A 29 -16.35 6.40 54.93
CA SER A 29 -17.39 7.46 55.08
C SER A 29 -17.54 8.69 54.16
N THR A 30 -18.72 8.78 53.52
CA THR A 30 -19.81 9.81 53.64
C THR A 30 -19.53 11.34 53.70
N ILE A 31 -20.47 12.10 53.10
CA ILE A 31 -20.70 13.59 53.15
C ILE A 31 -19.81 14.39 52.17
N GLY A 32 -20.31 15.30 51.32
CA GLY A 32 -21.69 15.70 51.01
C GLY A 32 -21.76 16.70 49.84
N GLN A 33 -22.92 16.80 49.18
CA GLN A 33 -23.31 17.90 48.26
C GLN A 33 -23.85 19.10 49.08
N PRO A 34 -24.18 20.30 48.52
CA PRO A 34 -24.46 20.67 47.11
C PRO A 34 -23.50 21.81 46.63
N GLU A 35 -23.72 22.71 45.66
CA GLU A 35 -24.88 23.18 44.86
C GLU A 35 -24.53 23.45 43.37
N SER A 36 -25.55 23.78 42.58
CA SER A 36 -25.50 24.40 41.24
C SER A 36 -25.84 25.89 41.31
N PRO A 37 -25.54 26.67 40.25
CA PRO A 37 -26.58 27.59 39.79
C PRO A 37 -26.81 27.57 38.27
N THR A 38 -27.97 28.10 37.89
CA THR A 38 -28.64 27.88 36.60
C THR A 38 -28.65 29.15 35.73
N THR A 39 -28.62 28.96 34.41
CA THR A 39 -29.13 29.89 33.35
C THR A 39 -28.68 31.35 33.27
N GLY A 40 -28.22 31.72 32.07
CA GLY A 40 -28.22 33.09 31.56
C GLY A 40 -28.39 33.08 30.04
N THR A 41 -29.60 33.37 29.55
CA THR A 41 -29.99 33.30 28.13
C THR A 41 -29.81 34.64 27.44
N ALA A 42 -29.27 34.67 26.21
CA ALA A 42 -29.43 35.81 25.30
C ALA A 42 -29.44 35.32 23.83
N SER A 43 -30.43 35.78 23.08
CA SER A 43 -30.66 35.47 21.65
C SER A 43 -30.04 36.56 20.77
N ILE A 44 -29.72 36.25 19.49
CA ILE A 44 -29.70 37.22 18.37
C ILE A 44 -29.77 36.48 17.00
N HIS A 45 -30.60 37.04 16.12
CA HIS A 45 -30.84 36.86 14.67
C HIS A 45 -30.11 35.78 13.81
N GLY A 46 -30.90 35.26 12.84
CA GLY A 46 -30.55 35.47 11.42
C GLY A 46 -30.68 34.27 10.47
N GLN A 47 -31.81 34.12 9.78
CA GLN A 47 -31.87 33.43 8.47
C GLN A 47 -31.65 34.46 7.34
N PRO A 48 -31.22 34.02 6.14
CA PRO A 48 -32.19 33.64 5.10
C PRO A 48 -31.84 32.32 4.38
N GLU A 49 -32.58 32.02 3.30
CA GLU A 49 -32.91 30.67 2.83
C GLU A 49 -32.18 30.19 1.54
N SER A 50 -32.40 28.91 1.23
CA SER A 50 -32.50 28.32 -0.14
C SER A 50 -31.20 27.89 -0.87
N PRO A 51 -31.24 26.92 -1.82
CA PRO A 51 -32.28 25.93 -2.14
C PRO A 51 -31.82 24.46 -1.98
N ALA A 52 -32.77 23.52 -1.98
CA ALA A 52 -32.51 22.09 -2.05
C ALA A 52 -32.06 21.63 -3.45
N PHE A 53 -31.12 20.67 -3.51
CA PHE A 53 -30.79 19.94 -4.73
C PHE A 53 -31.28 18.49 -4.62
N LEU A 54 -31.96 18.03 -5.68
CA LEU A 54 -32.52 16.68 -5.78
C LEU A 54 -31.42 15.62 -5.80
N HIS A 55 -31.65 14.52 -5.08
CA HIS A 55 -30.77 13.36 -5.09
C HIS A 55 -31.49 12.19 -5.78
N GLU A 56 -31.24 12.01 -7.08
CA GLU A 56 -31.66 10.80 -7.78
C GLU A 56 -30.79 9.62 -7.34
N GLN A 57 -31.42 8.47 -7.11
CA GLN A 57 -30.78 7.16 -7.02
C GLN A 57 -31.03 6.40 -8.34
N PRO A 58 -30.10 5.57 -8.81
CA PRO A 58 -30.40 4.54 -9.80
C PRO A 58 -30.79 3.23 -9.12
N ASP A 59 -31.93 2.67 -9.56
CA ASP A 59 -32.51 1.43 -9.06
C ASP A 59 -31.68 0.17 -9.34
N SER A 60 -31.90 -0.83 -8.49
CA SER A 60 -31.52 -2.22 -8.71
C SER A 60 -32.60 -2.98 -9.51
N PRO A 61 -32.23 -3.81 -10.50
CA PRO A 61 -33.11 -4.87 -11.00
C PRO A 61 -32.80 -6.22 -10.33
N THR A 62 -33.85 -6.87 -9.82
CA THR A 62 -33.89 -8.28 -9.37
C THR A 62 -34.53 -9.18 -10.43
N SER A 63 -34.43 -10.51 -10.22
CA SER A 63 -35.06 -11.61 -10.98
C SER A 63 -34.48 -11.87 -12.38
N ASP A 64 -34.49 -13.09 -12.94
CA ASP A 64 -34.75 -14.43 -12.39
C ASP A 64 -34.14 -15.48 -13.34
N SER A 65 -33.83 -16.69 -12.86
CA SER A 65 -33.96 -17.99 -13.59
C SER A 65 -33.20 -19.12 -12.89
N ALA A 66 -33.93 -20.14 -12.43
CA ALA A 66 -33.39 -21.43 -12.03
C ALA A 66 -33.22 -22.38 -13.23
N CYS A 67 -32.45 -23.47 -13.08
CA CYS A 67 -32.89 -24.84 -13.41
C CYS A 67 -31.79 -25.91 -13.26
N LEU A 68 -32.13 -26.96 -12.49
CA LEU A 68 -31.65 -28.37 -12.58
C LEU A 68 -30.18 -28.71 -12.25
N ASP A 69 -29.82 -29.93 -11.83
CA ASP A 69 -30.47 -31.00 -11.04
C ASP A 69 -29.39 -32.09 -10.74
N ARG A 70 -29.70 -33.04 -9.84
CA ARG A 70 -29.04 -34.32 -9.55
C ARG A 70 -27.86 -34.29 -8.58
N SER A 71 -27.68 -35.23 -7.66
CA SER A 71 -28.49 -36.29 -7.01
C SER A 71 -27.47 -37.16 -6.27
N ALA A 72 -27.73 -37.57 -5.03
CA ALA A 72 -26.87 -38.51 -4.30
C ALA A 72 -27.71 -39.66 -3.70
N PRO A 73 -27.27 -40.93 -3.80
CA PRO A 73 -27.75 -42.02 -2.95
C PRO A 73 -26.92 -42.03 -1.64
N VAL A 74 -27.49 -42.02 -0.43
CA VAL A 74 -28.36 -43.02 0.23
C VAL A 74 -27.61 -44.31 0.61
N LEU A 75 -27.59 -44.57 1.93
CA LEU A 75 -27.00 -45.74 2.59
C LEU A 75 -27.79 -47.03 2.37
N SER A 76 -27.11 -48.17 2.56
CA SER A 76 -27.75 -49.44 2.94
C SER A 76 -26.82 -50.27 3.84
N ASP A 77 -27.28 -50.62 5.03
CA ASP A 77 -26.61 -51.51 5.99
C ASP A 77 -26.53 -52.95 5.49
N ILE A 78 -25.48 -53.69 5.88
CA ILE A 78 -25.59 -55.13 6.18
C ILE A 78 -24.74 -55.47 7.41
N SER A 79 -25.41 -55.95 8.46
CA SER A 79 -24.82 -56.57 9.65
C SER A 79 -24.41 -58.03 9.40
N SER A 80 -23.33 -58.50 10.02
CA SER A 80 -23.10 -59.94 10.24
C SER A 80 -22.26 -60.19 11.50
N LEU A 81 -22.79 -61.02 12.39
CA LEU A 81 -22.21 -61.41 13.68
C LEU A 81 -21.77 -62.88 13.65
N ASN A 82 -20.61 -63.16 14.24
CA ASN A 82 -20.33 -64.23 15.24
C ASN A 82 -18.90 -64.77 15.11
N GLY A 83 -18.17 -64.82 16.24
CA GLY A 83 -16.73 -65.14 16.22
C GLY A 83 -16.08 -65.46 17.58
N SER A 84 -16.75 -66.23 18.43
CA SER A 84 -16.18 -66.94 19.61
C SER A 84 -15.69 -66.13 20.82
N PHE A 85 -15.66 -66.82 21.95
CA PHE A 85 -15.57 -66.34 23.33
C PHE A 85 -14.17 -66.60 23.91
N ALA A 86 -13.57 -65.60 24.56
CA ALA A 86 -12.47 -65.78 25.51
C ALA A 86 -12.48 -64.64 26.54
N GLN A 87 -12.66 -64.95 27.82
CA GLN A 87 -12.48 -63.98 28.90
C GLN A 87 -11.01 -63.83 29.26
N PRO A 88 -10.58 -62.60 29.59
CA PRO A 88 -9.62 -62.44 30.68
C PRO A 88 -10.04 -61.36 31.69
N LEU A 89 -10.03 -61.77 32.97
CA LEU A 89 -9.49 -61.06 34.13
C LEU A 89 -9.75 -59.54 34.26
N VAL A 90 -10.57 -59.20 35.27
CA VAL A 90 -10.71 -57.85 35.82
C VAL A 90 -9.41 -57.40 36.49
N PRO A 91 -8.82 -56.25 36.10
CA PRO A 91 -7.90 -55.50 36.94
C PRO A 91 -8.69 -54.58 37.88
N GLU A 92 -8.27 -54.48 39.14
CA GLU A 92 -8.91 -53.64 40.15
C GLU A 92 -8.84 -52.14 39.79
N GLU A 93 -9.91 -51.38 40.05
CA GLU A 93 -9.89 -49.92 39.91
C GLU A 93 -9.05 -49.28 41.03
N PRO A 94 -8.06 -48.44 40.72
CA PRO A 94 -7.45 -47.58 41.73
C PRO A 94 -8.41 -46.43 42.07
N LEU A 95 -8.59 -46.17 43.37
CA LEU A 95 -9.36 -45.04 43.88
C LEU A 95 -8.90 -43.72 43.26
N ILE A 96 -9.83 -43.01 42.61
CA ILE A 96 -9.61 -41.65 42.13
C ILE A 96 -9.75 -40.72 43.34
N GLU A 97 -8.64 -40.10 43.76
CA GLU A 97 -8.70 -38.90 44.59
C GLU A 97 -9.04 -37.69 43.69
N ASP A 98 -10.05 -36.92 44.08
CA ASP A 98 -10.45 -35.71 43.34
C ASP A 98 -9.29 -34.71 43.23
N PRO A 99 -8.97 -34.19 42.03
CA PRO A 99 -7.89 -33.22 41.88
C PRO A 99 -8.25 -31.92 42.60
N ILE A 100 -7.48 -31.62 43.65
CA ILE A 100 -7.49 -30.32 44.34
C ILE A 100 -7.31 -29.23 43.27
N PRO A 101 -8.15 -28.17 43.25
CA PRO A 101 -8.03 -27.10 42.27
C PRO A 101 -6.73 -26.33 42.50
N HIS A 102 -5.69 -26.70 41.74
CA HIS A 102 -4.46 -25.92 41.65
C HIS A 102 -4.80 -24.55 41.07
N THR A 103 -4.79 -23.53 41.93
CA THR A 103 -4.73 -22.13 41.53
C THR A 103 -3.45 -21.94 40.73
N SER A 104 -3.58 -21.92 39.40
CA SER A 104 -2.50 -21.53 38.52
C SER A 104 -2.31 -20.02 38.65
N ASP A 105 -1.37 -19.63 39.53
CA ASP A 105 -0.85 -18.27 39.60
C ASP A 105 -0.27 -17.92 38.23
N THR A 106 -1.12 -17.30 37.41
CA THR A 106 -0.73 -16.79 36.10
C THR A 106 0.04 -15.50 36.36
N GLU A 107 1.38 -15.59 36.33
CA GLU A 107 2.23 -14.40 36.39
C GLU A 107 1.74 -13.38 35.34
N PRO A 108 1.49 -12.11 35.73
CA PRO A 108 0.91 -11.14 34.82
C PRO A 108 1.91 -10.83 33.69
N GLU A 109 1.57 -11.19 32.45
CA GLU A 109 2.42 -10.95 31.27
C GLU A 109 2.97 -9.52 31.25
N GLU A 110 4.30 -9.38 31.28
CA GLU A 110 4.92 -8.06 31.28
C GLU A 110 4.58 -7.27 30.00
N ILE A 111 3.98 -6.10 30.20
CA ILE A 111 3.58 -5.24 29.08
C ILE A 111 4.83 -4.62 28.44
N THR A 112 5.25 -5.15 27.29
CA THR A 112 6.36 -4.61 26.49
C THR A 112 5.93 -3.38 25.69
N TRP A 113 6.90 -2.52 25.34
CA TRP A 113 6.66 -1.21 24.71
C TRP A 113 7.60 -0.98 23.52
N GLN A 114 7.08 -0.49 22.38
CA GLN A 114 7.86 -0.16 21.18
C GLN A 114 7.50 1.22 20.63
N VAL A 115 8.52 2.04 20.33
CA VAL A 115 8.37 3.36 19.71
C VAL A 115 8.66 3.28 18.22
N ILE A 116 7.61 3.38 17.38
CA ILE A 116 7.72 3.34 15.93
C ILE A 116 7.73 4.77 15.37
N LYS A 117 8.90 5.25 14.94
CA LYS A 117 9.06 6.53 14.22
C LYS A 117 8.29 6.47 12.89
N GLY A 118 7.80 7.62 12.40
CA GLY A 118 7.07 7.67 11.13
C GLY A 118 5.62 7.16 11.15
N ALA A 119 5.18 6.41 12.17
CA ALA A 119 3.91 5.68 12.17
C ALA A 119 2.64 6.55 12.03
N THR A 120 2.58 7.74 12.65
CA THR A 120 1.40 8.63 12.58
C THR A 120 1.13 9.12 11.16
N GLN A 121 -0.09 9.59 10.87
CA GLN A 121 -0.43 10.17 9.56
C GLN A 121 0.51 11.34 9.15
N ARG A 122 0.96 12.16 10.10
CA ARG A 122 1.85 13.33 9.88
C ARG A 122 3.34 13.00 9.99
N GLY A 123 3.74 11.73 10.12
CA GLY A 123 5.16 11.30 10.20
C GLY A 123 5.81 11.35 11.59
N GLY A 124 5.10 11.83 12.62
CA GLY A 124 5.47 11.62 14.03
C GLY A 124 5.40 10.16 14.46
N ALA A 125 5.92 9.86 15.65
CA ALA A 125 6.02 8.50 16.19
C ALA A 125 4.73 8.00 16.89
N HIS A 126 4.50 6.69 16.87
CA HIS A 126 3.63 5.99 17.80
C HIS A 126 4.45 5.32 18.91
N LEU A 127 3.90 5.29 20.13
CA LEU A 127 4.25 4.30 21.15
C LEU A 127 3.16 3.22 21.14
N ILE A 128 3.54 1.95 21.17
CA ILE A 128 2.62 0.81 21.10
C ILE A 128 3.05 -0.22 22.14
N ASN A 129 2.10 -0.84 22.84
CA ASN A 129 2.37 -1.93 23.77
C ASN A 129 1.95 -3.30 23.25
N SER A 130 2.40 -4.38 23.91
CA SER A 130 2.01 -5.77 23.62
C SER A 130 0.49 -5.94 23.56
N ALA A 131 -0.24 -5.33 24.50
CA ALA A 131 -1.70 -5.33 24.57
C ALA A 131 -2.42 -4.58 23.42
N GLY A 132 -1.72 -4.09 22.39
CA GLY A 132 -2.32 -3.52 21.17
C GLY A 132 -2.84 -2.08 21.30
N PHE A 133 -2.51 -1.37 22.39
CA PHE A 133 -2.85 0.05 22.55
C PHE A 133 -1.81 0.96 21.91
N THR A 134 -2.28 1.99 21.19
CA THR A 134 -1.42 2.94 20.45
C THR A 134 -1.55 4.34 21.03
N TYR A 135 -0.41 5.00 21.25
CA TYR A 135 -0.28 6.32 21.85
C TYR A 135 0.51 7.27 20.94
N VAL A 136 0.21 8.57 21.04
CA VAL A 136 0.88 9.67 20.33
C VAL A 136 1.55 10.61 21.34
N LYS A 137 2.64 11.28 20.93
CA LYS A 137 3.32 12.26 21.79
C LYS A 137 2.40 13.45 22.08
N GLN A 138 2.28 13.81 23.35
CA GLN A 138 1.60 15.03 23.82
C GLN A 138 2.59 16.12 24.21
N LYS A 139 3.60 15.78 25.03
CA LYS A 139 4.61 16.71 25.54
C LYS A 139 5.97 16.03 25.56
N VAL A 140 7.01 16.76 25.18
CA VAL A 140 8.41 16.32 25.30
C VAL A 140 9.13 17.35 26.17
N THR A 141 10.01 16.87 27.05
CA THR A 141 10.91 17.66 27.90
C THR A 141 12.32 17.08 27.77
N LYS A 142 13.32 17.72 28.38
CA LYS A 142 14.72 17.21 28.35
C LYS A 142 14.86 15.79 28.90
N THR A 143 14.04 15.40 29.88
CA THR A 143 14.17 14.14 30.64
C THR A 143 12.99 13.19 30.51
N SER A 144 11.86 13.63 29.94
CA SER A 144 10.64 12.82 29.84
C SER A 144 9.76 13.13 28.63
N THR A 145 9.04 12.12 28.14
CA THR A 145 7.98 12.26 27.13
C THR A 145 6.65 11.78 27.71
N VAL A 146 5.60 12.59 27.55
CA VAL A 146 4.22 12.21 27.88
C VAL A 146 3.54 11.78 26.58
N TRP A 147 3.02 10.55 26.59
CA TRP A 147 2.25 9.94 25.52
C TRP A 147 0.77 9.86 25.94
N ILE A 148 -0.14 10.07 24.99
CA ILE A 148 -1.59 9.96 25.21
C ILE A 148 -2.20 8.96 24.23
N CYS A 149 -3.25 8.24 24.64
CA CYS A 149 -3.91 7.30 23.74
C CYS A 149 -4.38 8.00 22.45
N SER A 150 -4.17 7.33 21.31
CA SER A 150 -4.47 7.83 19.97
C SER A 150 -5.97 7.85 19.62
N LYS A 151 -6.82 7.14 20.37
CA LYS A 151 -8.28 7.12 20.17
C LYS A 151 -8.92 8.36 20.81
N ARG A 152 -8.81 9.48 20.09
CA ARG A 152 -9.41 10.78 20.45
C ARG A 152 -10.05 11.41 19.21
N ASN A 153 -11.34 11.15 18.99
CA ASN A 153 -12.16 11.76 17.95
C ASN A 153 -13.29 12.61 18.60
N LYS A 154 -14.31 13.01 17.84
CA LYS A 154 -15.42 13.82 18.36
C LYS A 154 -16.31 13.05 19.36
N THR A 155 -16.50 11.75 19.17
CA THR A 155 -17.44 10.90 19.93
C THR A 155 -16.78 10.12 21.07
N LEU A 156 -15.49 9.81 20.95
CA LEU A 156 -14.70 9.03 21.89
C LEU A 156 -13.37 9.74 22.18
N LYS A 157 -13.11 10.01 23.46
CA LYS A 157 -11.85 10.58 23.95
C LYS A 157 -11.28 9.67 25.04
N CYS A 158 -10.30 8.83 24.69
CA CYS A 158 -9.61 8.01 25.68
C CYS A 158 -8.66 8.85 26.53
N ALA A 159 -8.80 8.79 27.85
CA ALA A 159 -8.04 9.60 28.79
C ALA A 159 -6.61 9.06 29.06
N ALA A 160 -6.39 7.75 28.90
CA ALA A 160 -5.16 7.02 29.22
C ALA A 160 -3.86 7.68 28.69
N ARG A 161 -2.81 7.64 29.51
CA ARG A 161 -1.49 8.25 29.26
C ARG A 161 -0.35 7.30 29.66
N VAL A 162 0.83 7.56 29.13
CA VAL A 162 2.08 6.89 29.51
C VAL A 162 3.18 7.93 29.66
N HIS A 163 3.89 7.89 30.78
CA HIS A 163 5.04 8.73 31.06
C HIS A 163 6.31 7.94 30.78
N GLN A 164 7.10 8.38 29.80
CA GLN A 164 8.38 7.77 29.45
C GLN A 164 9.52 8.58 30.07
N ARG A 165 10.46 7.92 30.75
CA ARG A 165 11.76 8.45 31.20
C ARG A 165 12.86 7.46 30.79
N GLY A 166 13.75 7.87 29.89
CA GLY A 166 14.70 6.94 29.28
C GLY A 166 13.98 5.76 28.61
N GLN A 167 14.28 4.54 29.04
CA GLN A 167 13.63 3.30 28.60
C GLN A 167 12.42 2.88 29.45
N HIS A 168 12.15 3.54 30.58
CA HIS A 168 11.04 3.18 31.46
C HIS A 168 9.73 3.82 30.98
N PHE A 169 8.67 3.03 30.97
CA PHE A 169 7.32 3.43 30.56
C PHE A 169 6.34 3.22 31.72
N CYS A 170 5.84 4.33 32.29
CA CYS A 170 4.89 4.30 33.39
C CYS A 170 3.48 4.64 32.85
N PRO A 171 2.61 3.65 32.61
CA PRO A 171 1.21 3.91 32.28
C PRO A 171 0.47 4.52 33.48
N THR A 172 -0.54 5.35 33.22
CA THR A 172 -1.46 5.84 34.25
C THR A 172 -2.51 4.78 34.57
N GLU A 173 -2.99 4.75 35.82
CA GLU A 173 -4.11 3.91 36.31
C GLU A 173 -5.42 4.08 35.49
N THR A 174 -5.56 5.15 34.71
CA THR A 174 -6.70 5.40 33.83
C THR A 174 -6.81 4.35 32.72
N GLN A 175 -7.78 3.45 32.85
CA GLN A 175 -8.10 2.42 31.85
C GLN A 175 -8.56 3.00 30.50
N HIS A 176 -8.46 2.18 29.44
CA HIS A 176 -8.98 2.51 28.12
C HIS A 176 -10.50 2.32 28.05
N ASN A 177 -11.20 3.28 27.43
CA ASN A 177 -12.63 3.22 27.15
C ASN A 177 -12.94 2.69 25.73
N HIS A 178 -12.09 1.80 25.23
CA HIS A 178 -12.23 1.16 23.91
C HIS A 178 -11.40 -0.13 23.86
N PRO A 179 -11.74 -1.09 22.98
CA PRO A 179 -10.90 -2.26 22.75
C PRO A 179 -9.51 -1.88 22.23
N SER A 180 -8.55 -2.79 22.42
CA SER A 180 -7.25 -2.73 21.77
C SER A 180 -7.37 -2.95 20.26
N ALA A 181 -6.28 -2.71 19.53
CA ALA A 181 -6.19 -2.97 18.10
C ALA A 181 -5.23 -4.15 17.86
N PRO A 182 -5.71 -5.34 17.43
CA PRO A 182 -4.82 -6.46 17.11
C PRO A 182 -3.88 -6.03 15.96
N ASP A 183 -2.62 -6.45 16.01
CA ASP A 183 -1.59 -6.09 15.02
C ASP A 183 -1.32 -4.59 14.87
N ALA A 184 -1.66 -3.77 15.87
CA ALA A 184 -1.34 -2.34 15.87
C ALA A 184 0.16 -2.07 15.61
N LEU A 185 1.03 -2.91 16.20
CA LEU A 185 2.48 -2.84 16.03
C LEU A 185 2.89 -3.14 14.59
N THR A 186 2.39 -4.23 14.00
CA THR A 186 2.65 -4.64 12.61
C THR A 186 2.18 -3.57 11.62
N SER A 187 0.94 -3.09 11.78
CA SER A 187 0.37 -2.00 10.98
C SER A 187 1.20 -0.71 11.09
N ALA A 188 1.77 -0.40 12.26
CA ALA A 188 2.65 0.73 12.43
C ALA A 188 4.02 0.55 11.74
N LYS A 189 4.61 -0.66 11.80
CA LYS A 189 5.86 -1.01 11.11
C LYS A 189 5.71 -0.89 9.59
N VAL A 190 4.67 -1.49 9.01
CA VAL A 190 4.32 -1.36 7.57
C VAL A 190 4.19 0.11 7.16
N ARG A 191 3.46 0.92 7.94
CA ARG A 191 3.29 2.36 7.65
C ARG A 191 4.57 3.17 7.78
N ALA A 192 5.50 2.77 8.64
CA ALA A 192 6.79 3.42 8.82
C ALA A 192 7.71 3.13 7.64
N GLN A 193 7.94 1.84 7.33
CA GLN A 193 8.72 1.42 6.16
C GLN A 193 8.15 2.02 4.88
N LEU A 194 6.84 1.94 4.64
CA LEU A 194 6.23 2.51 3.44
C LEU A 194 6.55 4.01 3.31
N LYS A 195 6.54 4.78 4.39
CA LYS A 195 6.90 6.22 4.35
C LYS A 195 8.38 6.47 4.11
N GLU A 196 9.25 5.59 4.59
CA GLU A 196 10.69 5.62 4.32
C GLU A 196 10.95 5.31 2.84
N SER A 197 10.49 4.16 2.35
CA SER A 197 10.60 3.73 0.95
C SER A 197 9.99 4.72 -0.04
N LEU A 198 8.89 5.40 0.31
CA LEU A 198 8.29 6.46 -0.52
C LEU A 198 9.17 7.70 -0.67
N THR A 199 10.13 7.90 0.24
CA THR A 199 11.06 9.03 0.26
C THR A 199 12.35 8.67 -0.47
N SER A 200 12.91 7.47 -0.24
CA SER A 200 14.13 6.99 -0.92
C SER A 200 13.88 6.59 -2.38
N HIS A 201 12.75 5.96 -2.68
CA HIS A 201 12.44 5.43 -4.02
C HIS A 201 11.31 6.24 -4.66
N GLN A 202 11.58 7.46 -5.14
CA GLN A 202 10.54 8.36 -5.67
C GLN A 202 9.78 7.77 -6.88
N PHE A 203 10.49 7.06 -7.77
CA PHE A 203 9.97 6.62 -9.07
C PHE A 203 9.33 5.22 -9.08
N THR A 204 9.69 4.33 -8.15
CA THR A 204 9.13 2.97 -8.04
C THR A 204 7.60 2.98 -7.91
N ALA A 205 6.89 2.03 -8.51
CA ALA A 205 5.42 1.99 -8.44
C ALA A 205 4.89 2.00 -6.99
N GLY A 206 3.83 2.77 -6.73
CA GLY A 206 3.24 2.88 -5.39
C GLY A 206 2.64 1.57 -4.87
N SER A 207 2.16 0.71 -5.78
CA SER A 207 1.77 -0.66 -5.51
C SER A 207 2.96 -1.51 -5.06
N ALA A 208 4.06 -1.51 -5.82
CA ALA A 208 5.25 -2.30 -5.50
C ALA A 208 5.82 -1.99 -4.10
N LEU A 209 5.90 -0.71 -3.72
CA LEU A 209 6.35 -0.33 -2.36
C LEU A 209 5.35 -0.74 -1.26
N VAL A 210 4.05 -0.81 -1.56
CA VAL A 210 3.05 -1.32 -0.62
C VAL A 210 3.21 -2.83 -0.47
N THR A 211 3.40 -3.57 -1.56
CA THR A 211 3.67 -5.02 -1.53
C THR A 211 4.93 -5.34 -0.73
N ASP A 212 6.05 -4.65 -1.00
CA ASP A 212 7.31 -4.80 -0.23
C ASP A 212 7.11 -4.54 1.27
N ALA A 213 6.47 -3.42 1.63
CA ALA A 213 6.25 -3.07 3.03
C ALA A 213 5.31 -4.04 3.76
N VAL A 214 4.36 -4.66 3.05
CA VAL A 214 3.51 -5.73 3.60
C VAL A 214 4.30 -7.02 3.76
N HIS A 215 4.99 -7.50 2.72
CA HIS A 215 5.73 -8.77 2.74
C HIS A 215 6.85 -8.79 3.81
N LYS A 216 7.48 -7.65 4.12
CA LYS A 216 8.53 -7.56 5.15
C LYS A 216 8.01 -7.72 6.59
N HIS A 217 6.72 -7.47 6.82
CA HIS A 217 6.17 -7.33 8.19
C HIS A 217 4.94 -8.18 8.47
N VAL A 218 4.25 -8.69 7.45
CA VAL A 218 3.05 -9.52 7.57
C VAL A 218 3.38 -10.92 7.07
N THR A 219 3.20 -11.93 7.92
CA THR A 219 3.35 -13.34 7.55
C THR A 219 2.36 -13.70 6.46
N VAL A 220 2.81 -14.40 5.42
CA VAL A 220 1.96 -14.84 4.30
C VAL A 220 0.82 -15.71 4.84
N GLY A 221 -0.42 -15.37 4.47
CA GLY A 221 -1.63 -16.07 4.91
C GLY A 221 -2.19 -15.63 6.27
N ALA A 222 -1.45 -14.86 7.08
CA ALA A 222 -1.96 -14.37 8.36
C ALA A 222 -2.88 -13.13 8.19
N PRO A 223 -4.07 -13.10 8.80
CA PRO A 223 -4.88 -11.88 8.85
C PRO A 223 -4.21 -10.81 9.71
N CYS A 224 -4.34 -9.55 9.33
CA CYS A 224 -3.80 -8.39 10.07
C CYS A 224 -4.85 -7.28 10.14
N PRO A 225 -5.86 -7.36 11.04
CA PRO A 225 -7.06 -6.52 10.97
C PRO A 225 -6.82 -5.02 11.12
N SER A 226 -5.72 -4.61 11.78
CA SER A 226 -5.35 -3.18 11.88
C SER A 226 -4.64 -2.61 10.65
N LEU A 227 -4.33 -3.44 9.64
CA LEU A 227 -3.70 -2.99 8.41
C LEU A 227 -4.74 -2.35 7.46
N PRO A 228 -4.53 -1.14 6.94
CA PRO A 228 -5.39 -0.58 5.90
C PRO A 228 -5.32 -1.43 4.62
N THR A 229 -6.39 -1.46 3.82
CA THR A 229 -6.36 -2.16 2.53
C THR A 229 -5.24 -1.65 1.63
N GLN A 230 -4.68 -2.53 0.79
CA GLN A 230 -3.61 -2.15 -0.15
C GLN A 230 -4.00 -0.93 -1.00
N SER A 231 -5.23 -0.90 -1.53
CA SER A 231 -5.77 0.24 -2.28
C SER A 231 -5.78 1.54 -1.48
N ALA A 232 -6.08 1.50 -0.17
CA ALA A 232 -5.98 2.67 0.69
C ALA A 232 -4.52 3.13 0.88
N MET A 233 -3.60 2.18 1.09
CA MET A 233 -2.16 2.49 1.21
C MET A 233 -1.58 3.07 -0.09
N ILE A 234 -1.94 2.52 -1.25
CA ILE A 234 -1.54 3.03 -2.58
C ILE A 234 -2.04 4.47 -2.79
N ARG A 235 -3.28 4.79 -2.39
CA ARG A 235 -3.81 6.17 -2.45
C ARG A 235 -3.02 7.13 -1.55
N VAL A 236 -2.68 6.73 -0.32
CA VAL A 236 -1.86 7.54 0.59
C VAL A 236 -0.44 7.73 0.05
N ALA A 237 0.17 6.66 -0.47
CA ALA A 237 1.48 6.67 -1.12
C ALA A 237 1.54 7.65 -2.29
N ASN A 238 0.60 7.55 -3.22
CA ASN A 238 0.52 8.41 -4.40
C ASN A 238 0.24 9.88 -4.01
N ARG A 239 -0.66 10.13 -3.04
CA ARG A 239 -0.92 11.49 -2.52
C ARG A 239 0.34 12.12 -1.91
N ARG A 240 1.09 11.38 -1.09
CA ARG A 240 2.32 11.91 -0.48
C ARG A 240 3.38 12.25 -1.54
N ARG A 241 3.48 11.44 -2.60
CA ARG A 241 4.40 11.67 -3.73
C ARG A 241 4.00 12.85 -4.62
N GLN A 242 2.73 13.24 -4.70
CA GLN A 242 2.31 14.39 -5.51
C GLN A 242 3.05 15.69 -5.14
N GLY A 243 3.43 15.86 -3.87
CA GLY A 243 4.21 17.02 -3.42
C GLY A 243 5.73 16.93 -3.61
N ILE A 244 6.27 15.76 -3.97
CA ILE A 244 7.73 15.53 -4.10
C ILE A 244 8.13 15.25 -5.57
N ARG A 245 7.20 14.71 -6.37
CA ARG A 245 7.41 14.51 -7.81
C ARG A 245 7.65 15.86 -8.50
N PRO A 246 8.56 15.93 -9.49
CA PRO A 246 8.68 17.09 -10.35
C PRO A 246 7.32 17.47 -10.94
N LYS A 247 7.07 18.77 -11.09
CA LYS A 247 5.93 19.25 -11.88
C LYS A 247 6.06 18.70 -13.30
N HIS A 248 4.93 18.39 -13.92
CA HIS A 248 4.93 18.05 -15.35
C HIS A 248 5.47 19.26 -16.15
N PRO A 249 6.25 19.04 -17.23
CA PRO A 249 6.68 20.12 -18.10
C PRO A 249 5.46 20.80 -18.72
N THR A 250 5.55 22.12 -18.92
CA THR A 250 4.50 22.95 -19.51
C THR A 250 4.59 23.06 -21.03
N ASP A 251 5.80 22.90 -21.54
CA ASP A 251 6.20 23.06 -22.93
C ASP A 251 7.35 22.08 -23.23
N LEU A 252 7.84 22.06 -24.47
CA LEU A 252 8.81 21.06 -24.93
C LEU A 252 10.27 21.42 -24.61
N ASN A 253 10.54 22.61 -24.04
CA ASN A 253 11.87 23.14 -23.76
C ASN A 253 12.27 22.83 -22.31
N PHE A 254 12.42 21.54 -21.99
CA PHE A 254 12.81 21.06 -20.67
C PHE A 254 14.01 20.11 -20.73
N ASP A 255 14.85 20.10 -19.70
CA ASP A 255 15.97 19.18 -19.61
C ASP A 255 15.55 17.78 -19.18
N LEU A 256 16.12 16.76 -19.81
CA LEU A 256 15.94 15.37 -19.40
C LEU A 256 16.87 15.07 -18.22
N LYS A 257 16.28 14.58 -17.12
CA LYS A 257 17.05 14.07 -15.99
C LYS A 257 17.58 12.68 -16.32
N MET A 258 18.75 12.63 -16.94
CA MET A 258 19.37 11.38 -17.40
C MET A 258 19.52 10.37 -16.25
N ASP A 259 19.89 10.81 -15.05
CA ASP A 259 19.98 9.96 -13.84
C ASP A 259 18.67 9.22 -13.44
N ALA A 260 17.52 9.68 -13.96
CA ALA A 260 16.21 9.06 -13.72
C ALA A 260 15.75 8.15 -14.87
N ILE A 261 16.53 8.06 -15.95
CA ILE A 261 16.31 7.19 -17.10
C ILE A 261 17.33 6.04 -16.97
N PRO A 262 16.95 4.76 -17.18
CA PRO A 262 17.93 3.68 -17.21
C PRO A 262 19.01 3.91 -18.28
N GLU A 263 20.23 3.50 -17.98
CA GLU A 263 21.35 3.51 -18.94
C GLU A 263 20.97 2.78 -20.24
N ASP A 264 21.43 3.31 -21.37
CA ASP A 264 21.08 2.86 -22.72
C ASP A 264 19.58 2.72 -23.03
N PHE A 265 18.68 3.38 -22.29
CA PHE A 265 17.24 3.31 -22.57
C PHE A 265 16.70 4.48 -23.39
N LEU A 266 17.21 5.70 -23.22
CA LEU A 266 16.93 6.80 -24.16
C LEU A 266 17.84 6.66 -25.37
N GLN A 267 17.25 6.45 -26.55
CA GLN A 267 17.99 6.23 -27.79
C GLN A 267 18.10 7.51 -28.63
N ALA A 268 17.09 8.37 -28.62
CA ALA A 268 17.14 9.65 -29.32
C ALA A 268 16.18 10.70 -28.77
N ASP A 269 16.59 11.96 -28.91
CA ASP A 269 15.78 13.17 -28.68
C ASP A 269 15.62 13.90 -30.03
N ILE A 270 14.44 13.79 -30.63
CA ILE A 270 14.20 14.07 -32.05
C ILE A 270 13.37 15.33 -32.20
N THR A 271 13.93 16.36 -32.84
CA THR A 271 13.24 17.64 -33.06
C THR A 271 12.75 17.80 -34.50
N VAL A 272 11.49 18.20 -34.68
CA VAL A 272 10.82 18.41 -35.98
C VAL A 272 10.11 19.77 -35.95
N GLY A 273 10.84 20.82 -36.33
CA GLY A 273 10.38 22.20 -36.13
C GLY A 273 10.18 22.50 -34.64
N PRO A 274 9.01 22.98 -34.18
CA PRO A 274 8.76 23.25 -32.76
C PRO A 274 8.38 22.00 -31.95
N ARG A 275 8.49 20.79 -32.52
CA ARG A 275 8.08 19.54 -31.88
C ARG A 275 9.28 18.71 -31.47
N ARG A 276 9.12 17.98 -30.38
CA ARG A 276 10.12 17.09 -29.78
C ARG A 276 9.50 15.70 -29.58
N HIS A 277 10.24 14.66 -29.92
CA HIS A 277 9.83 13.27 -29.79
C HIS A 277 10.96 12.47 -29.14
N LEU A 278 10.64 11.68 -28.11
CA LEU A 278 11.63 10.96 -27.31
C LEU A 278 11.52 9.46 -27.58
N LEU A 279 12.55 8.87 -28.19
CA LEU A 279 12.63 7.44 -28.53
C LEU A 279 13.34 6.68 -27.41
N TYR A 280 12.66 5.67 -26.87
CA TYR A 280 13.17 4.78 -25.84
C TYR A 280 13.11 3.31 -26.29
N SER A 281 14.21 2.59 -26.06
CA SER A 281 14.34 1.15 -26.26
C SER A 281 15.64 0.69 -25.58
N SER A 282 15.67 -0.50 -24.99
CA SER A 282 16.93 -1.08 -24.51
C SER A 282 17.71 -1.75 -25.64
N PRO A 283 19.04 -1.95 -25.52
CA PRO A 283 19.84 -2.65 -26.53
C PRO A 283 19.33 -4.06 -26.85
N HIS A 284 18.68 -4.73 -25.88
CA HIS A 284 18.05 -6.04 -26.11
C HIS A 284 16.75 -5.91 -26.93
N GLN A 285 15.91 -4.92 -26.64
CA GLN A 285 14.69 -4.67 -27.40
C GLN A 285 14.99 -4.26 -28.86
N LEU A 286 16.03 -3.44 -29.09
CA LEU A 286 16.48 -3.09 -30.44
C LEU A 286 16.91 -4.32 -31.25
N LYS A 287 17.69 -5.24 -30.65
CA LYS A 287 18.08 -6.52 -31.29
C LYS A 287 16.87 -7.36 -31.68
N LEU A 288 15.88 -7.46 -30.78
CA LEU A 288 14.63 -8.18 -31.05
C LEU A 288 13.81 -7.51 -32.17
N LEU A 289 13.79 -6.17 -32.21
CA LEU A 289 13.05 -5.40 -33.20
C LEU A 289 13.68 -5.50 -34.59
N ALA A 290 15.01 -5.45 -34.67
CA ALA A 290 15.77 -5.67 -35.90
C ALA A 290 15.55 -7.08 -36.47
N ALA A 291 15.46 -8.11 -35.62
CA ALA A 291 15.17 -9.49 -36.07
C ALA A 291 13.70 -9.75 -36.42
N ALA A 292 12.77 -8.85 -36.07
CA ALA A 292 11.34 -9.07 -36.24
C ALA A 292 10.88 -8.82 -37.69
N LYS A 293 10.29 -9.84 -38.32
CA LYS A 293 9.72 -9.76 -39.68
C LYS A 293 8.43 -8.96 -39.77
N THR A 294 7.66 -8.90 -38.68
CA THR A 294 6.41 -8.14 -38.58
C THR A 294 6.48 -7.18 -37.40
N TRP A 295 6.29 -5.89 -37.67
CA TRP A 295 6.11 -4.87 -36.65
C TRP A 295 4.63 -4.51 -36.50
N TYR A 296 4.20 -4.22 -35.27
CA TYR A 296 2.85 -3.77 -34.94
C TYR A 296 2.99 -2.39 -34.30
N MET A 297 2.39 -1.37 -34.90
CA MET A 297 2.62 0.03 -34.52
C MET A 297 1.31 0.66 -34.01
N ASP A 298 1.30 1.07 -32.73
CA ASP A 298 0.11 1.56 -32.02
C ASP A 298 0.35 2.87 -31.28
N GLY A 299 -0.67 3.75 -31.27
CA GLY A 299 -0.64 5.10 -30.70
C GLY A 299 -1.63 5.25 -29.55
N THR A 300 -1.11 5.33 -28.32
CA THR A 300 -1.94 5.48 -27.11
C THR A 300 -2.02 6.94 -26.66
N PHE A 301 -3.24 7.46 -26.49
CA PHE A 301 -3.47 8.87 -26.11
C PHE A 301 -3.66 9.07 -24.61
N ARG A 302 -4.30 8.11 -23.91
CA ARG A 302 -4.71 8.26 -22.50
C ARG A 302 -3.56 8.27 -21.49
N LEU A 303 -2.35 7.89 -21.90
CA LEU A 303 -1.19 7.75 -21.02
C LEU A 303 -0.31 9.01 -20.93
N VAL A 304 -0.42 9.94 -21.88
CA VAL A 304 0.40 11.15 -21.93
C VAL A 304 -0.37 12.40 -21.52
N LYS A 305 0.38 13.45 -21.17
CA LYS A 305 -0.14 14.79 -20.89
C LYS A 305 0.56 15.80 -21.80
N ALA A 306 -0.10 16.93 -22.02
CA ALA A 306 0.54 18.11 -22.59
C ALA A 306 1.89 18.37 -21.89
N PRO A 307 2.95 18.71 -22.63
CA PRO A 307 2.98 19.08 -24.06
C PRO A 307 2.96 17.90 -25.05
N PHE A 308 3.00 16.65 -24.60
CA PHE A 308 2.97 15.47 -25.47
C PHE A 308 1.53 15.07 -25.85
N THR A 309 1.38 14.43 -27.02
CA THR A 309 0.07 14.17 -27.66
C THR A 309 -0.24 12.69 -27.88
N GLN A 310 0.79 11.82 -27.86
CA GLN A 310 0.64 10.37 -27.79
C GLN A 310 1.90 9.70 -27.20
N LEU A 311 1.72 8.52 -26.63
CA LEU A 311 2.78 7.52 -26.53
C LEU A 311 2.56 6.54 -27.69
N TYR A 312 3.44 6.64 -28.69
CA TYR A 312 3.50 5.71 -29.81
C TYR A 312 4.40 4.53 -29.47
N SER A 313 4.14 3.35 -30.02
CA SER A 313 4.87 2.14 -29.65
C SER A 313 4.98 1.17 -30.82
N ILE A 314 6.13 0.49 -30.92
CA ILE A 314 6.39 -0.55 -31.92
C ILE A 314 6.58 -1.87 -31.17
N HIS A 315 5.79 -2.87 -31.56
CA HIS A 315 5.75 -4.18 -30.93
C HIS A 315 6.11 -5.27 -31.95
N ALA A 316 6.55 -6.41 -31.45
CA ALA A 316 6.66 -7.63 -32.25
C ALA A 316 6.16 -8.84 -31.43
N PHE A 317 5.81 -9.91 -32.12
CA PHE A 317 5.56 -11.20 -31.48
C PHE A 317 6.87 -11.96 -31.32
N ILE A 318 7.20 -12.30 -30.06
CA ILE A 318 8.34 -13.15 -29.72
C ILE A 318 7.79 -14.56 -29.45
N ARG A 319 8.46 -15.58 -30.02
CA ARG A 319 8.09 -16.98 -29.87
C ARG A 319 9.06 -17.69 -28.91
N SER A 320 8.47 -18.37 -27.93
CA SER A 320 9.07 -19.40 -27.09
C SER A 320 8.44 -20.75 -27.47
N GLU A 321 9.08 -21.86 -27.12
CA GLU A 321 8.62 -23.23 -27.37
C GLU A 321 7.16 -23.50 -26.96
N HIS A 322 6.65 -22.79 -25.95
CA HIS A 322 5.30 -23.00 -25.41
C HIS A 322 4.36 -21.80 -25.56
N SER A 323 4.82 -20.65 -26.06
CA SER A 323 3.93 -19.50 -26.30
C SER A 323 4.49 -18.49 -27.30
N THR A 324 3.61 -17.85 -28.05
CA THR A 324 3.93 -16.63 -28.81
C THR A 324 3.25 -15.46 -28.12
N LYS A 325 4.01 -14.44 -27.72
CA LYS A 325 3.50 -13.26 -26.98
C LYS A 325 3.96 -11.97 -27.66
N GLN A 326 3.10 -10.96 -27.65
CA GLN A 326 3.42 -9.63 -28.16
C GLN A 326 4.20 -8.85 -27.09
N PHE A 327 5.26 -8.16 -27.49
CA PHE A 327 6.05 -7.30 -26.62
C PHE A 327 6.28 -5.92 -27.27
N PRO A 328 6.15 -4.82 -26.51
CA PRO A 328 6.62 -3.51 -26.96
C PRO A 328 8.16 -3.49 -26.94
N LEU A 329 8.75 -3.09 -28.07
CA LEU A 329 10.20 -3.06 -28.28
C LEU A 329 10.72 -1.63 -28.48
N ALA A 330 9.90 -0.70 -28.98
CA ALA A 330 10.23 0.73 -28.95
C ALA A 330 9.05 1.54 -28.42
N PHE A 331 9.35 2.56 -27.62
CA PHE A 331 8.41 3.51 -27.07
C PHE A 331 8.79 4.92 -27.52
N ILE A 332 7.86 5.68 -28.06
CA ILE A 332 8.11 7.03 -28.57
C ILE A 332 7.09 7.99 -27.98
N ILE A 333 7.53 8.90 -27.12
CA ILE A 333 6.68 9.96 -26.59
C ILE A 333 6.67 11.08 -27.63
N MET A 334 5.53 11.33 -28.28
CA MET A 334 5.44 12.24 -29.44
C MET A 334 4.57 13.47 -29.16
N SER A 335 5.08 14.65 -29.51
CA SER A 335 4.37 15.93 -29.43
C SER A 335 3.64 16.33 -30.72
N GLY A 336 3.69 15.48 -31.74
CA GLY A 336 3.00 15.67 -33.02
C GLY A 336 2.70 14.35 -33.72
N LYS A 337 1.75 14.40 -34.67
CA LYS A 337 1.21 13.25 -35.42
C LYS A 337 1.11 13.53 -36.93
N LYS A 338 1.92 14.47 -37.45
CA LYS A 338 2.03 14.72 -38.88
C LYS A 338 2.96 13.69 -39.51
N GLU A 339 2.82 13.47 -40.81
CA GLU A 339 3.69 12.60 -41.61
C GLU A 339 5.18 12.86 -41.37
N ALA A 340 5.58 14.14 -41.27
CA ALA A 340 6.96 14.53 -40.98
C ALA A 340 7.46 14.09 -39.58
N ASP A 341 6.58 14.02 -38.58
CA ASP A 341 6.93 13.55 -37.23
C ASP A 341 7.25 12.05 -37.27
N TYR A 342 6.35 11.24 -37.83
CA TYR A 342 6.55 9.80 -37.98
C TYR A 342 7.75 9.48 -38.87
N LYS A 343 7.95 10.24 -39.96
CA LYS A 343 9.10 10.07 -40.87
C LYS A 343 10.43 10.34 -40.17
N ALA A 344 10.51 11.36 -39.32
CA ALA A 344 11.72 11.64 -38.54
C ALA A 344 11.99 10.54 -37.50
N VAL A 345 10.98 10.13 -36.74
CA VAL A 345 11.08 9.04 -35.75
C VAL A 345 11.52 7.73 -36.39
N LEU A 346 10.89 7.33 -37.50
CA LEU A 346 11.21 6.08 -38.19
C LEU A 346 12.62 6.11 -38.79
N LYS A 347 13.06 7.24 -39.35
CA LYS A 347 14.44 7.37 -39.85
C LYS A 347 15.47 7.18 -38.75
N VAL A 348 15.35 7.92 -37.65
CA VAL A 348 16.29 7.81 -36.52
C VAL A 348 16.29 6.39 -35.94
N LEU A 349 15.13 5.73 -35.88
CA LEU A 349 15.07 4.32 -35.49
C LEU A 349 15.86 3.42 -36.46
N LEU A 350 15.73 3.61 -37.78
CA LEU A 350 16.51 2.86 -38.76
C LEU A 350 18.00 3.18 -38.74
N ASP A 351 18.39 4.41 -38.39
CA ASP A 351 19.81 4.75 -38.19
C ASP A 351 20.40 3.97 -36.99
N ILE A 352 19.57 3.62 -36.00
CA ILE A 352 19.94 2.78 -34.83
C ILE A 352 19.90 1.27 -35.14
N ILE A 353 18.96 0.82 -35.98
CA ILE A 353 18.84 -0.57 -36.45
C ILE A 353 18.94 -0.65 -37.98
N PRO A 354 20.16 -0.56 -38.55
CA PRO A 354 20.38 -0.33 -39.99
C PRO A 354 19.93 -1.46 -40.92
N GLU A 355 19.87 -2.70 -40.43
CA GLU A 355 19.46 -3.88 -41.20
C GLU A 355 18.24 -4.57 -40.55
N PRO A 356 17.05 -3.95 -40.59
CA PRO A 356 15.85 -4.55 -40.03
C PRO A 356 15.33 -5.66 -40.95
N SER A 357 14.97 -6.81 -40.38
CA SER A 357 14.34 -7.93 -41.09
C SER A 357 12.85 -7.70 -41.41
N VAL A 358 12.33 -6.49 -41.19
CA VAL A 358 10.91 -6.17 -41.31
C VAL A 358 10.45 -6.22 -42.77
N SER A 359 9.44 -7.05 -43.05
CA SER A 359 8.78 -7.14 -44.36
C SER A 359 7.29 -6.80 -44.28
N LYS A 360 6.73 -6.72 -43.07
CA LYS A 360 5.33 -6.40 -42.81
C LYS A 360 5.18 -5.44 -41.64
N VAL A 361 4.31 -4.45 -41.79
CA VAL A 361 3.88 -3.57 -40.70
C VAL A 361 2.36 -3.64 -40.58
N VAL A 362 1.87 -3.80 -39.35
CA VAL A 362 0.44 -3.78 -39.01
C VAL A 362 0.16 -2.52 -38.18
N LEU A 363 -0.81 -1.71 -38.59
CA LEU A 363 -1.23 -0.51 -37.85
C LEU A 363 -2.66 -0.08 -38.16
N ASP A 364 -3.27 0.68 -37.25
CA ASP A 364 -4.56 1.35 -37.50
C ASP A 364 -4.48 2.29 -38.74
N PHE A 365 -5.64 2.59 -39.34
CA PHE A 365 -5.70 3.45 -40.52
C PHE A 365 -5.55 4.95 -40.17
N GLU A 366 -4.31 5.37 -39.90
CA GLU A 366 -3.94 6.78 -39.78
C GLU A 366 -3.07 7.24 -40.96
N ALA A 367 -3.64 8.09 -41.83
CA ALA A 367 -3.03 8.48 -43.10
C ALA A 367 -1.61 9.08 -42.98
N ALA A 368 -1.30 9.75 -41.86
CA ALA A 368 0.01 10.37 -41.63
C ALA A 368 1.14 9.34 -41.47
N VAL A 369 0.94 8.33 -40.62
CA VAL A 369 1.93 7.26 -40.43
C VAL A 369 1.96 6.30 -41.62
N TRP A 370 0.82 6.04 -42.27
CA TRP A 370 0.79 5.24 -43.51
C TRP A 370 1.70 5.82 -44.61
N LYS A 371 1.66 7.14 -44.82
CA LYS A 371 2.56 7.82 -45.78
C LYS A 371 4.02 7.80 -45.32
N ALA A 372 4.28 7.99 -44.03
CA ALA A 372 5.63 7.92 -43.48
C ALA A 372 6.25 6.53 -43.65
N VAL A 373 5.53 5.46 -43.31
CA VAL A 373 6.00 4.07 -43.50
C VAL A 373 6.28 3.79 -44.97
N LYS A 374 5.39 4.16 -45.91
CA LYS A 374 5.62 3.97 -47.36
C LYS A 374 6.87 4.70 -47.88
N GLN A 375 7.25 5.83 -47.28
CA GLN A 375 8.44 6.60 -47.68
C GLN A 375 9.74 6.14 -47.03
N VAL A 376 9.68 5.53 -45.83
CA VAL A 376 10.87 5.12 -45.06
C VAL A 376 11.16 3.63 -45.22
N LEU A 377 10.12 2.80 -45.40
CA LEU A 377 10.17 1.36 -45.60
C LEU A 377 9.40 0.96 -46.87
N PRO A 378 9.87 1.34 -48.08
CA PRO A 378 9.11 1.16 -49.32
C PRO A 378 8.90 -0.31 -49.73
N HIS A 379 9.70 -1.23 -49.19
CA HIS A 379 9.61 -2.68 -49.45
C HIS A 379 8.65 -3.42 -48.50
N VAL A 380 8.07 -2.72 -47.51
CA VAL A 380 7.23 -3.33 -46.48
C VAL A 380 5.75 -3.36 -46.88
N ILE A 381 5.11 -4.51 -46.65
CA ILE A 381 3.65 -4.66 -46.80
C ILE A 381 2.96 -4.04 -45.58
N ILE A 382 2.14 -3.01 -45.82
CA ILE A 382 1.27 -2.42 -44.79
C ILE A 382 -0.05 -3.20 -44.74
N GLN A 383 -0.43 -3.65 -43.55
CA GLN A 383 -1.75 -4.21 -43.25
C GLN A 383 -2.48 -3.32 -42.24
N VAL A 384 -3.80 -3.12 -42.45
CA VAL A 384 -4.66 -2.49 -41.43
C VAL A 384 -4.75 -3.40 -40.20
N ASP A 385 -4.63 -2.82 -39.01
CA ASP A 385 -5.02 -3.47 -37.76
C ASP A 385 -6.55 -3.54 -37.66
N SER A 386 -7.13 -4.56 -38.28
CA SER A 386 -8.55 -4.87 -38.14
C SER A 386 -8.80 -5.48 -36.77
N LYS A 387 -8.89 -4.62 -35.73
CA LYS A 387 -9.36 -5.02 -34.41
C LYS A 387 -10.71 -5.73 -34.57
N PRO A 388 -10.87 -6.99 -34.11
CA PRO A 388 -12.17 -7.64 -34.15
C PRO A 388 -13.15 -6.83 -33.32
N HIS A 389 -14.35 -6.58 -33.85
CA HIS A 389 -15.47 -6.15 -33.05
C HIS A 389 -15.82 -7.33 -32.12
N ILE A 390 -15.50 -7.17 -30.83
CA ILE A 390 -15.91 -8.02 -29.71
C ILE A 390 -17.03 -7.28 -28.98
#